data_AF-A0AB36JSB1-F1
#
_entry.id   AF-A0AB36JSB1-F1
#
_cell.length_a   1.000
_cell.length_b   1.000
_cell.length_c   1.000
_cell.angle_alpha   90.00
_cell.angle_beta   90.00
_cell.angle_gamma   90.00
#
_symmetry.space_group_name_H-M   'P 1'
#
loop_
_entity.id
_entity.type
_entity.pdbx_description
1 polymer ?
#
loop_
_entity_poly.entity_id
_entity_poly.type
_entity_poly.pdbx_seq_one_letter_code
_entity_poly.pdbx_strand_id
1 'polypeptide(L)'
;MLVAKNEQGQSICLVGQQAVVGKKFFCPGCSSPVRLRQGKVVRAHFAHVSLGACHYFSENESAQHLLLKECLYQWGVKQHRVEVEKRLPEIEQIADIVLGDRLALEVQCSSLSLSRLQERTQAYQQAGYCVLWLLGERLWLKHRLTKLHKQFLAFSQYLGFFVWELDLKRKTLRLRYLIHEDLHGHLQCLTREFPLGVGDLLATLRFPYQARKVSVLKGKQDTQLLDYIARQLYHHSPKWMAAQAQLYQKGENLLTKCLDDFYPQIRPPQSTLGFAQVQQDLTDYYANFQAYYQQLECREEQYLYPPVFYQRILQKKPHQRLERFLDL
;
A
#
# COMPACT_ATOMS: atom_id res chain seq x y z
N MET A 1 -1.98 -2.59 -23.23
CA MET A 1 -0.51 -2.57 -23.09
C MET A 1 0.07 -1.47 -23.96
N LEU A 2 1.19 -0.90 -23.54
CA LEU A 2 1.90 0.23 -24.17
C LEU A 2 3.14 -0.23 -24.94
N VAL A 3 3.61 -1.46 -24.71
CA VAL A 3 4.79 -2.04 -25.36
C VAL A 3 4.41 -3.34 -26.08
N ALA A 4 4.91 -3.49 -27.30
CA ALA A 4 4.82 -4.73 -28.09
C ALA A 4 6.13 -5.01 -28.82
N LYS A 5 6.30 -6.21 -29.37
CA LYS A 5 7.41 -6.53 -30.28
C LYS A 5 6.97 -6.41 -31.73
N ASN A 6 7.82 -5.87 -32.60
CA ASN A 6 7.60 -5.93 -34.05
C ASN A 6 8.02 -7.31 -34.62
N GLU A 7 7.89 -7.50 -35.93
CA GLU A 7 8.29 -8.74 -36.63
C GLU A 7 9.79 -9.06 -36.51
N GLN A 8 10.63 -8.05 -36.25
CA GLN A 8 12.07 -8.21 -36.02
C GLN A 8 12.41 -8.51 -34.55
N GLY A 9 11.39 -8.66 -33.69
CA GLY A 9 11.56 -8.89 -32.25
C GLY A 9 11.94 -7.65 -31.44
N GLN A 10 12.02 -6.47 -32.06
CA GLN A 10 12.36 -5.21 -31.40
C GLN A 10 11.16 -4.67 -30.61
N SER A 11 11.42 -4.15 -29.40
CA SER A 11 10.39 -3.54 -28.56
C SER A 11 9.98 -2.17 -29.10
N ILE A 12 8.67 -2.00 -29.27
CA ILE A 12 8.00 -0.77 -29.70
C ILE A 12 7.20 -0.23 -28.50
N CYS A 13 7.52 0.99 -28.07
CA CYS A 13 6.84 1.67 -26.97
C CYS A 13 5.98 2.82 -27.49
N LEU A 14 4.69 2.82 -27.15
CA LEU A 14 3.74 3.88 -27.54
C LEU A 14 3.80 5.12 -26.64
N VAL A 15 4.64 5.12 -25.60
CA VAL A 15 4.78 6.27 -24.70
C VAL A 15 5.84 7.21 -25.24
N GLY A 16 5.45 8.46 -25.52
CA GLY A 16 6.37 9.50 -26.00
C GLY A 16 6.77 9.41 -27.48
N GLN A 17 6.24 8.45 -28.24
CA GLN A 17 6.43 8.32 -29.68
C GLN A 17 5.12 8.61 -30.45
N GLN A 18 5.23 9.27 -31.60
CA GLN A 18 4.12 9.38 -32.55
C GLN A 18 4.11 8.17 -33.50
N ALA A 19 2.89 7.74 -33.86
CA ALA A 19 2.51 6.87 -34.97
C ALA A 19 3.55 5.82 -35.39
N VAL A 20 3.39 4.60 -34.90
CA VAL A 20 4.16 3.45 -35.37
C VAL A 20 3.50 2.90 -36.63
N VAL A 21 4.15 3.06 -37.78
CA VAL A 21 3.73 2.41 -39.03
C VAL A 21 4.33 1.02 -39.06
N GLY A 22 3.50 0.00 -38.82
CA GLY A 22 3.90 -1.40 -38.84
C GLY A 22 2.68 -2.31 -38.97
N LYS A 23 2.80 -3.39 -39.76
CA LYS A 23 1.66 -4.24 -40.14
C LYS A 23 1.33 -5.35 -39.14
N LYS A 24 2.27 -5.76 -38.28
CA LYS A 24 2.06 -6.80 -37.25
C LYS A 24 2.87 -6.53 -35.98
N PHE A 25 2.25 -6.80 -34.83
CA PHE A 25 2.84 -6.67 -33.51
C PHE A 25 2.56 -7.93 -32.68
N PHE A 26 3.42 -8.21 -31.72
CA PHE A 26 3.34 -9.38 -30.85
C PHE A 26 3.46 -9.00 -29.38
N CYS A 27 2.69 -9.67 -28.52
CA CYS A 27 2.77 -9.50 -27.07
C CYS A 27 4.17 -9.88 -26.56
N PRO A 28 4.84 -9.06 -25.73
CA PRO A 28 6.17 -9.39 -25.22
C PRO A 28 6.16 -10.57 -24.23
N GLY A 29 5.01 -10.88 -23.64
CA GLY A 29 4.82 -12.00 -22.70
C GLY A 29 4.56 -13.33 -23.40
N CYS A 30 3.44 -13.44 -24.12
CA CYS A 30 3.01 -14.69 -24.76
C CYS A 30 3.36 -14.83 -26.24
N SER A 31 4.00 -13.81 -26.85
CA SER A 31 4.32 -13.75 -28.29
C SER A 31 3.12 -13.86 -29.24
N SER A 32 1.88 -13.82 -28.72
CA SER A 32 0.67 -13.87 -29.54
C SER A 32 0.43 -12.55 -30.27
N PRO A 33 -0.25 -12.55 -31.43
CA PRO A 33 -0.52 -11.33 -32.19
C PRO A 33 -1.34 -10.30 -31.40
N VAL A 34 -0.91 -9.04 -31.47
CA VAL A 34 -1.62 -7.87 -30.93
C VAL A 34 -1.85 -6.86 -32.05
N ARG A 35 -2.94 -6.10 -31.94
CA ARG A 35 -3.28 -5.00 -32.85
C ARG A 35 -3.07 -3.67 -32.15
N LEU A 36 -2.54 -2.69 -32.89
CA LEU A 36 -2.52 -1.29 -32.46
C LEU A 36 -3.96 -0.75 -32.54
N ARG A 37 -4.51 -0.36 -31.39
CA ARG A 37 -5.77 0.40 -31.31
C ARG A 37 -5.45 1.86 -31.08
N GLN A 38 -5.83 2.70 -32.03
CA GLN A 38 -5.66 4.15 -31.95
C GLN A 38 -6.93 4.82 -32.48
N GLY A 39 -7.43 5.82 -31.76
CA GLY A 39 -8.57 6.63 -32.20
C GLY A 39 -8.44 8.08 -31.76
N LYS A 40 -9.35 8.95 -32.22
CA LYS A 40 -9.33 10.37 -31.84
C LYS A 40 -9.51 10.60 -30.33
N VAL A 41 -10.27 9.73 -29.67
CA VAL A 41 -10.58 9.78 -28.22
C VAL A 41 -9.84 8.70 -27.44
N VAL A 42 -9.56 7.56 -28.09
CA VAL A 42 -8.96 6.39 -27.45
C VAL A 42 -7.45 6.46 -27.62
N ARG A 43 -6.75 6.53 -26.49
CA ARG A 43 -5.30 6.47 -26.45
C ARG A 43 -4.77 5.23 -27.17
N ALA A 44 -3.68 5.43 -27.94
CA ALA A 44 -2.96 4.36 -28.61
C ALA A 44 -2.49 3.29 -27.62
N HIS A 45 -2.89 2.04 -27.83
CA HIS A 45 -2.44 0.88 -27.06
C HIS A 45 -2.45 -0.38 -27.92
N PHE A 46 -1.64 -1.37 -27.56
CA PHE A 46 -1.75 -2.70 -28.16
C PHE A 46 -2.79 -3.54 -27.40
N ALA A 47 -3.60 -4.26 -28.16
CA ALA A 47 -4.63 -5.17 -27.64
C ALA A 47 -4.51 -6.52 -28.34
N HIS A 48 -4.66 -7.62 -27.60
CA HIS A 48 -4.66 -8.96 -28.18
C HIS A 48 -5.74 -9.09 -29.26
N VAL A 49 -5.42 -9.77 -30.36
CA VAL A 49 -6.36 -10.03 -31.46
C VAL A 49 -7.40 -11.09 -31.04
N SER A 50 -6.94 -12.15 -30.39
CA SER A 50 -7.76 -13.13 -29.68
C SER A 50 -7.32 -13.18 -28.21
N LEU A 51 -8.27 -13.33 -27.29
CA LEU A 51 -7.99 -13.60 -25.88
C LEU A 51 -7.52 -15.06 -25.74
N GLY A 52 -6.34 -15.37 -26.24
CA GLY A 52 -5.65 -16.61 -25.89
C GLY A 52 -5.25 -16.60 -24.41
N ALA A 53 -4.74 -17.73 -23.89
CA ALA A 53 -4.24 -17.85 -22.51
C ALA A 53 -2.95 -17.03 -22.28
N CYS A 54 -3.05 -15.71 -22.33
CA CYS A 54 -1.96 -14.83 -21.95
C CYS A 54 -1.91 -14.73 -20.43
N HIS A 55 -1.11 -15.60 -19.80
CA HIS A 55 -0.89 -15.58 -18.34
C HIS A 55 -0.25 -14.27 -17.85
N TYR A 56 0.40 -13.54 -18.74
CA TYR A 56 1.04 -12.25 -18.47
C TYR A 56 0.05 -11.07 -18.47
N PHE A 57 -1.05 -11.18 -19.23
CA PHE A 57 -2.04 -10.12 -19.40
C PHE A 57 -3.43 -10.74 -19.38
N SER A 58 -3.95 -10.96 -18.18
CA SER A 58 -5.28 -11.54 -17.97
C SER A 58 -6.42 -10.51 -18.01
N GLU A 59 -6.11 -9.22 -18.08
CA GLU A 59 -7.10 -8.16 -18.03
C GLU A 59 -6.98 -7.27 -19.28
N ASN A 60 -8.13 -6.93 -19.89
CA ASN A 60 -8.19 -5.77 -20.78
C ASN A 60 -7.77 -4.56 -19.95
N GLU A 61 -6.51 -4.15 -20.03
CA GLU A 61 -5.98 -3.02 -19.29
C GLU A 61 -6.91 -1.82 -19.48
N SER A 62 -7.43 -1.31 -18.36
CA SER A 62 -8.35 -0.18 -18.40
C SER A 62 -7.65 1.06 -18.95
N ALA A 63 -8.42 1.98 -19.55
CA ALA A 63 -7.89 3.28 -19.96
C ALA A 63 -7.22 4.02 -18.79
N GLN A 64 -7.75 3.86 -17.56
CA GLN A 64 -7.14 4.42 -16.35
C GLN A 64 -5.74 3.86 -16.10
N HIS A 65 -5.57 2.53 -16.18
CA HIS A 65 -4.27 1.87 -15.98
C HIS A 65 -3.23 2.36 -16.98
N LEU A 66 -3.59 2.42 -18.27
CA LEU A 66 -2.72 2.94 -19.34
C LEU A 66 -2.29 4.40 -19.09
N LEU A 67 -3.24 5.26 -18.71
CA LEU A 67 -2.97 6.68 -18.44
C LEU A 67 -2.07 6.86 -17.22
N LEU A 68 -2.31 6.12 -16.14
CA LEU A 68 -1.47 6.17 -14.94
C LEU A 68 -0.03 5.73 -15.22
N LYS A 69 0.15 4.65 -15.99
CA LYS A 69 1.49 4.20 -16.42
C LYS A 69 2.24 5.27 -17.19
N GLU A 70 1.57 5.95 -18.11
CA GLU A 70 2.18 7.06 -18.84
C GLU A 70 2.53 8.24 -17.97
N CYS A 71 1.63 8.66 -17.08
CA CYS A 71 1.91 9.77 -16.17
C CYS A 71 3.17 9.48 -15.35
N LEU A 72 3.31 8.25 -14.84
CA LEU A 72 4.48 7.83 -14.07
C LEU A 72 5.74 7.73 -14.94
N TYR A 73 5.65 7.19 -16.16
CA TYR A 73 6.77 7.18 -17.10
C TYR A 73 7.25 8.58 -17.44
N GLN A 74 6.33 9.46 -17.87
CA GLN A 74 6.62 10.84 -18.22
C GLN A 74 7.17 11.62 -17.02
N TRP A 75 6.78 11.27 -15.80
CA TRP A 75 7.36 11.84 -14.60
C TRP A 75 8.80 11.34 -14.38
N GLY A 76 9.01 10.03 -14.36
CA GLY A 76 10.31 9.44 -14.05
C GLY A 76 11.39 9.72 -15.09
N VAL A 77 11.05 9.70 -16.38
CA VAL A 77 12.03 9.85 -17.48
C VAL A 77 12.68 11.22 -17.52
N LYS A 78 12.12 12.21 -16.80
CA LYS A 78 12.72 13.54 -16.66
C LYS A 78 14.06 13.52 -15.93
N GLN A 79 14.27 12.56 -15.02
CA GLN A 79 15.47 12.51 -14.18
C GLN A 79 16.13 11.12 -14.12
N HIS A 80 15.43 10.05 -14.49
CA HIS A 80 15.89 8.67 -14.28
C HIS A 80 15.70 7.83 -15.54
N ARG A 81 16.45 6.71 -15.62
CA ARG A 81 16.15 5.64 -16.58
C ARG A 81 14.81 5.01 -16.20
N VAL A 82 13.88 4.92 -17.17
CA VAL A 82 12.57 4.30 -16.97
C VAL A 82 12.27 3.34 -18.10
N GLU A 83 11.83 2.13 -17.76
CA GLU A 83 11.33 1.13 -18.70
C GLU A 83 9.85 0.85 -18.38
N VAL A 84 8.97 0.95 -19.37
CA VAL A 84 7.54 0.63 -19.22
C VAL A 84 7.31 -0.80 -19.70
N GLU A 85 6.44 -1.55 -19.01
CA GLU A 85 6.11 -2.94 -19.35
C GLU A 85 7.36 -3.80 -19.58
N LYS A 86 8.34 -3.64 -18.67
CA LYS A 86 9.61 -4.36 -18.74
C LYS A 86 9.36 -5.84 -18.44
N ARG A 87 9.66 -6.70 -19.42
CA ARG A 87 9.68 -8.15 -19.21
C ARG A 87 10.84 -8.51 -18.29
N LEU A 88 10.54 -9.30 -17.27
CA LEU A 88 11.47 -9.85 -16.30
C LEU A 88 11.40 -11.39 -16.39
N PRO A 89 12.15 -12.00 -17.32
CA PRO A 89 12.08 -13.43 -17.58
C PRO A 89 12.41 -14.28 -16.36
N GLU A 90 13.30 -13.79 -15.49
CA GLU A 90 13.75 -14.46 -14.27
C GLU A 90 12.62 -14.74 -13.26
N ILE A 91 11.52 -14.00 -13.36
CA ILE A 91 10.34 -14.13 -12.49
C ILE A 91 9.05 -14.30 -13.29
N GLU A 92 9.16 -14.53 -14.61
CA GLU A 92 8.02 -14.69 -15.53
C GLU A 92 6.96 -13.59 -15.38
N GLN A 93 7.40 -12.35 -15.20
CA GLN A 93 6.52 -11.19 -15.00
C GLN A 93 6.81 -10.06 -15.99
N ILE A 94 5.84 -9.16 -16.10
CA ILE A 94 5.99 -7.88 -16.78
C ILE A 94 5.71 -6.81 -15.74
N ALA A 95 6.75 -6.04 -15.39
CA ALA A 95 6.62 -4.91 -14.50
C ALA A 95 6.01 -3.74 -15.27
N ASP A 96 4.95 -3.14 -14.72
CA ASP A 96 4.30 -1.98 -15.33
C ASP A 96 5.30 -0.85 -15.61
N ILE A 97 6.16 -0.54 -14.63
CA ILE A 97 7.26 0.41 -14.76
C ILE A 97 8.46 -0.08 -13.95
N VAL A 98 9.67 0.05 -14.49
CA VAL A 98 10.93 -0.09 -13.75
C VAL A 98 11.68 1.23 -13.78
N LEU A 99 11.96 1.77 -12.60
CA LEU A 99 12.71 3.01 -12.37
C LEU A 99 14.15 2.67 -11.95
N GLY A 100 15.13 3.20 -12.66
CA GLY A 100 16.52 2.76 -12.54
C GLY A 100 16.64 1.28 -12.92
N ASP A 101 17.35 0.49 -12.12
CA ASP A 101 17.57 -0.92 -12.43
C ASP A 101 16.69 -1.88 -11.62
N ARG A 102 16.24 -1.51 -10.41
CA ARG A 102 15.65 -2.44 -9.43
C ARG A 102 14.40 -1.97 -8.70
N LEU A 103 13.83 -0.81 -9.05
CA LEU A 103 12.56 -0.36 -8.46
C LEU A 103 11.41 -0.61 -9.44
N ALA A 104 10.62 -1.66 -9.18
CA ALA A 104 9.39 -1.94 -9.91
C ALA A 104 8.21 -1.16 -9.30
N LEU A 105 7.43 -0.48 -10.14
CA LEU A 105 6.17 0.16 -9.77
C LEU A 105 5.05 -0.60 -10.47
N GLU A 106 4.13 -1.15 -9.68
CA GLU A 106 2.96 -1.89 -10.13
C GLU A 106 1.71 -1.03 -9.97
N VAL A 107 1.00 -0.73 -11.06
CA VAL A 107 -0.22 0.07 -11.02
C VAL A 107 -1.42 -0.88 -10.95
N GLN A 108 -2.15 -0.85 -9.83
CA GLN A 108 -3.25 -1.79 -9.62
C GLN A 108 -4.60 -1.06 -9.61
N CYS A 109 -5.42 -1.26 -10.64
CA CYS A 109 -6.73 -0.60 -10.79
C CYS A 109 -7.94 -1.52 -10.48
N SER A 110 -7.71 -2.83 -10.37
CA SER A 110 -8.71 -3.89 -10.18
C SER A 110 -8.31 -4.81 -9.03
N SER A 111 -9.23 -5.60 -8.47
CA SER A 111 -8.87 -6.52 -7.39
C SER A 111 -8.05 -7.70 -7.92
N LEU A 112 -6.91 -7.98 -7.29
CA LEU A 112 -6.19 -9.24 -7.43
C LEU A 112 -6.59 -10.22 -6.31
N SER A 113 -6.45 -11.52 -6.55
CA SER A 113 -6.53 -12.50 -5.46
C SER A 113 -5.36 -12.30 -4.49
N LEU A 114 -5.57 -12.65 -3.21
CA LEU A 114 -4.54 -12.52 -2.18
C LEU A 114 -3.28 -13.33 -2.54
N SER A 115 -3.47 -14.57 -2.99
CA SER A 115 -2.39 -15.46 -3.39
C SER A 115 -1.59 -14.90 -4.56
N ARG A 116 -2.25 -14.37 -5.59
CA ARG A 116 -1.57 -13.80 -6.76
C ARG A 116 -0.76 -12.56 -6.40
N LEU A 117 -1.27 -11.71 -5.51
CA LEU A 117 -0.51 -10.54 -5.07
C LEU A 117 0.72 -10.93 -4.24
N GLN A 118 0.57 -11.89 -3.33
CA GLN A 118 1.68 -12.42 -2.53
C GLN A 118 2.75 -13.05 -3.42
N GLU A 119 2.35 -13.94 -4.33
CA GLU A 119 3.22 -14.57 -5.33
C GLU A 119 4.02 -13.52 -6.11
N ARG A 120 3.32 -12.54 -6.71
CA ARG A 120 3.99 -11.50 -7.51
C ARG A 120 4.97 -10.66 -6.70
N THR A 121 4.57 -10.28 -5.49
CA THR A 121 5.39 -9.46 -4.60
C THR A 121 6.64 -10.22 -4.17
N GLN A 122 6.49 -11.48 -3.81
CA GLN A 122 7.60 -12.35 -3.40
C GLN A 122 8.56 -12.62 -4.56
N ALA A 123 8.05 -12.86 -5.77
CA ALA A 123 8.88 -13.06 -6.95
C ALA A 123 9.80 -11.86 -7.21
N TYR A 124 9.26 -10.63 -7.19
CA TYR A 124 10.07 -9.41 -7.27
C TYR A 124 11.17 -9.35 -6.22
N GLN A 125 10.79 -9.57 -4.96
CA GLN A 125 11.70 -9.49 -3.83
C GLN A 125 12.84 -10.52 -3.92
N GLN A 126 12.53 -11.76 -4.30
CA GLN A 126 13.51 -12.84 -4.47
C GLN A 126 14.47 -12.58 -5.65
N ALA A 127 13.99 -11.93 -6.72
CA ALA A 127 14.84 -11.45 -7.81
C ALA A 127 15.62 -10.16 -7.49
N GLY A 128 15.51 -9.66 -6.25
CA GLY A 128 16.24 -8.48 -5.79
C GLY A 128 15.66 -7.15 -6.24
N TYR A 129 14.40 -7.12 -6.68
CA TYR A 129 13.65 -5.89 -6.94
C TYR A 129 12.98 -5.38 -5.67
N CYS A 130 12.99 -4.06 -5.49
CA CYS A 130 12.03 -3.39 -4.64
C CYS A 130 10.76 -3.17 -5.47
N VAL A 131 9.61 -3.63 -4.98
CA VAL A 131 8.31 -3.42 -5.63
C VAL A 131 7.44 -2.48 -4.80
N LEU A 132 6.84 -1.49 -5.46
CA LEU A 132 5.83 -0.61 -4.89
C LEU A 132 4.51 -0.78 -5.64
N TRP A 133 3.46 -1.15 -4.92
CA TRP A 133 2.10 -1.19 -5.46
C TRP A 133 1.43 0.18 -5.33
N LEU A 134 0.94 0.71 -6.45
CA LEU A 134 0.28 2.02 -6.55
C LEU A 134 -1.20 1.81 -6.89
N LEU A 135 -2.09 2.19 -5.98
CA LEU A 135 -3.51 1.82 -6.05
C LEU A 135 -4.35 2.82 -6.86
N GLY A 136 -5.08 2.33 -7.85
CA GLY A 136 -6.11 3.08 -8.56
C GLY A 136 -7.40 3.23 -7.74
N GLU A 137 -8.30 4.11 -8.23
CA GLU A 137 -9.50 4.59 -7.52
C GLU A 137 -10.37 3.50 -6.87
N ARG A 138 -10.53 2.35 -7.53
CA ARG A 138 -11.38 1.26 -7.03
C ARG A 138 -10.81 0.55 -5.80
N LEU A 139 -9.51 0.68 -5.55
CA LEU A 139 -8.78 -0.01 -4.47
C LEU A 139 -8.30 0.92 -3.36
N TRP A 140 -8.65 2.21 -3.42
CA TRP A 140 -8.30 3.14 -2.37
C TRP A 140 -8.84 2.71 -1.01
N LEU A 141 -8.09 3.08 0.03
CA LEU A 141 -8.50 2.81 1.40
C LEU A 141 -9.76 3.61 1.74
N LYS A 142 -10.80 2.87 2.13
CA LYS A 142 -12.09 3.40 2.60
C LYS A 142 -12.11 3.41 4.14
N HIS A 143 -13.29 3.20 4.73
CA HIS A 143 -13.47 3.16 6.17
C HIS A 143 -12.82 1.97 6.87
N ARG A 144 -12.54 0.85 6.18
CA ARG A 144 -11.95 -0.36 6.79
C ARG A 144 -10.89 -0.98 5.89
N LEU A 145 -9.89 -1.62 6.51
CA LEU A 145 -8.91 -2.43 5.77
C LEU A 145 -9.51 -3.80 5.46
N THR A 146 -9.58 -4.14 4.18
CA THR A 146 -9.90 -5.50 3.75
C THR A 146 -8.66 -6.39 3.88
N LYS A 147 -8.83 -7.72 3.81
CA LYS A 147 -7.70 -8.65 3.73
C LYS A 147 -6.76 -8.29 2.57
N LEU A 148 -7.31 -7.84 1.44
CA LEU A 148 -6.55 -7.39 0.28
C LEU A 148 -5.80 -6.08 0.56
N HIS A 149 -6.43 -5.08 1.17
CA HIS A 149 -5.76 -3.84 1.55
C HIS A 149 -4.54 -4.10 2.44
N LYS A 150 -4.63 -5.04 3.38
CA LYS A 150 -3.50 -5.42 4.24
C LYS A 150 -2.31 -5.94 3.43
N GLN A 151 -2.52 -6.67 2.34
CA GLN A 151 -1.41 -7.12 1.49
C GLN A 151 -0.74 -5.96 0.71
N PHE A 152 -1.47 -4.87 0.45
CA PHE A 152 -0.93 -3.65 -0.17
C PHE A 152 -0.22 -2.69 0.81
N LEU A 153 -0.21 -2.96 2.12
CA LEU A 153 0.52 -2.11 3.05
C LEU A 153 2.02 -2.39 3.00
N ALA A 154 2.80 -1.34 2.83
CA ALA A 154 4.23 -1.31 3.08
C ALA A 154 4.50 -0.75 4.49
N PHE A 155 5.75 -0.82 4.94
CA PHE A 155 6.15 -0.37 6.28
C PHE A 155 7.45 0.42 6.24
N SER A 156 7.54 1.45 7.08
CA SER A 156 8.78 2.19 7.32
C SER A 156 8.89 2.61 8.79
N GLN A 157 10.13 2.77 9.29
CA GLN A 157 10.36 3.21 10.66
C GLN A 157 9.86 4.64 10.93
N TYR A 158 9.81 5.48 9.89
CA TYR A 158 9.47 6.90 10.02
C TYR A 158 8.00 7.22 9.79
N LEU A 159 7.23 6.34 9.11
CA LEU A 159 5.80 6.56 8.88
C LEU A 159 4.89 5.43 9.39
N GLY A 160 5.45 4.31 9.87
CA GLY A 160 4.67 3.11 10.18
C GLY A 160 4.14 2.44 8.91
N PHE A 161 2.94 1.87 8.99
CA PHE A 161 2.25 1.31 7.82
C PHE A 161 1.80 2.41 6.86
N PHE A 162 2.02 2.20 5.56
CA PHE A 162 1.63 3.13 4.52
C PHE A 162 1.24 2.43 3.21
N VAL A 163 0.54 3.17 2.34
CA VAL A 163 0.22 2.76 0.96
C VAL A 163 0.16 3.98 0.05
N TRP A 164 0.42 3.75 -1.24
CA TRP A 164 0.33 4.77 -2.29
C TRP A 164 -0.96 4.62 -3.09
N GLU A 165 -1.64 5.74 -3.31
CA GLU A 165 -2.88 5.85 -4.08
C GLU A 165 -2.69 6.83 -5.25
N LEU A 166 -3.04 6.43 -6.46
CA LEU A 166 -2.97 7.27 -7.66
C LEU A 166 -4.35 7.87 -7.96
N ASP A 167 -4.43 9.20 -7.99
CA ASP A 167 -5.60 9.97 -8.38
C ASP A 167 -5.37 10.64 -9.73
N LEU A 168 -5.85 9.99 -10.78
CA LEU A 168 -5.76 10.50 -12.14
C LEU A 168 -6.60 11.77 -12.35
N LYS A 169 -7.75 11.89 -11.67
CA LYS A 169 -8.68 13.02 -11.85
C LYS A 169 -8.09 14.29 -11.26
N ARG A 170 -7.52 14.18 -10.05
CA ARG A 170 -6.85 15.30 -9.37
C ARG A 170 -5.38 15.47 -9.77
N LYS A 171 -4.84 14.54 -10.57
CA LYS A 171 -3.43 14.45 -10.93
C LYS A 171 -2.53 14.44 -9.68
N THR A 172 -2.84 13.61 -8.70
CA THR A 172 -2.04 13.48 -7.46
C THR A 172 -1.65 12.04 -7.17
N LEU A 173 -0.46 11.87 -6.62
CA LEU A 173 -0.02 10.67 -5.91
C LEU A 173 -0.24 10.93 -4.42
N ARG A 174 -1.07 10.12 -3.77
CA ARG A 174 -1.39 10.25 -2.35
C ARG A 174 -0.70 9.16 -1.55
N LEU A 175 -0.04 9.56 -0.47
CA LEU A 175 0.52 8.69 0.53
C LEU A 175 -0.45 8.64 1.71
N ARG A 176 -1.05 7.48 1.95
CA ARG A 176 -1.78 7.19 3.20
C ARG A 176 -0.76 6.56 4.14
N TYR A 177 -0.56 7.12 5.33
CA TYR A 177 0.49 6.67 6.24
C TYR A 177 0.08 6.83 7.70
N LEU A 178 0.89 6.26 8.60
CA LEU A 178 0.54 6.12 10.01
C LEU A 178 -0.84 5.44 10.17
N ILE A 179 -1.04 4.40 9.37
CA ILE A 179 -2.31 3.65 9.24
C ILE A 179 -2.54 2.85 10.52
N HIS A 180 -3.70 3.02 11.13
CA HIS A 180 -4.17 2.32 12.33
C HIS A 180 -5.66 1.96 12.21
N GLU A 181 -6.10 0.97 12.98
CA GLU A 181 -7.50 0.52 13.08
C GLU A 181 -8.01 0.75 14.51
N ASP A 182 -9.23 1.24 14.69
CA ASP A 182 -9.90 1.24 15.99
C ASP A 182 -10.50 -0.13 16.34
N LEU A 183 -11.13 -0.26 17.51
CA LEU A 183 -11.73 -1.52 17.96
C LEU A 183 -12.98 -1.94 17.15
N HIS A 184 -13.58 -1.03 16.38
CA HIS A 184 -14.62 -1.32 15.39
C HIS A 184 -14.02 -1.81 14.05
N GLY A 185 -12.71 -1.65 13.87
CA GLY A 185 -12.01 -1.89 12.61
C GLY A 185 -12.06 -0.71 11.65
N HIS A 186 -12.44 0.49 12.10
CA HIS A 186 -12.37 1.69 11.27
C HIS A 186 -10.94 2.19 11.14
N LEU A 187 -10.58 2.58 9.93
CA LEU A 187 -9.28 3.10 9.57
C LEU A 187 -9.11 4.55 10.03
N GLN A 188 -7.97 4.84 10.66
CA GLN A 188 -7.49 6.19 10.95
C GLN A 188 -6.05 6.33 10.45
N CYS A 189 -5.73 7.41 9.74
CA CYS A 189 -4.42 7.61 9.14
C CYS A 189 -4.19 9.07 8.75
N LEU A 190 -2.94 9.42 8.44
CA LEU A 190 -2.57 10.68 7.81
C LEU A 190 -2.52 10.54 6.29
N THR A 191 -2.67 11.66 5.58
CA THR A 191 -2.58 11.73 4.12
C THR A 191 -1.60 12.82 3.72
N ARG A 192 -0.74 12.53 2.74
CA ARG A 192 0.09 13.52 2.07
C ARG A 192 -0.10 13.39 0.56
N GLU A 193 -0.28 14.51 -0.14
CA GLU A 193 -0.48 14.52 -1.59
C GLU A 193 0.75 15.11 -2.28
N PHE A 194 1.11 14.51 -3.42
CA PHE A 194 2.18 14.96 -4.31
C PHE A 194 1.58 15.18 -5.70
N PRO A 195 1.78 16.34 -6.34
CA PRO A 195 1.30 16.54 -7.71
C PRO A 195 2.00 15.59 -8.68
N LEU A 196 1.23 14.86 -9.50
CA LEU A 196 1.77 13.95 -10.50
C LEU A 196 2.57 14.74 -11.55
N GLY A 197 3.79 14.25 -11.85
CA GLY A 197 4.64 14.84 -12.88
C GLY A 197 5.48 16.03 -12.41
N VAL A 198 5.39 16.45 -11.15
CA VAL A 198 6.11 17.61 -10.60
C VAL A 198 7.26 17.14 -9.69
N GLY A 199 8.43 17.76 -9.83
CA GLY A 199 9.61 17.39 -9.06
C GLY A 199 10.20 16.04 -9.47
N ASP A 200 10.91 15.40 -8.54
CA ASP A 200 11.57 14.10 -8.78
C ASP A 200 10.72 12.93 -8.27
N LEU A 201 10.39 11.99 -9.16
CA LEU A 201 9.56 10.82 -8.84
C LEU A 201 10.23 9.93 -7.80
N LEU A 202 11.53 9.63 -7.95
CA LEU A 202 12.25 8.75 -7.04
C LEU A 202 12.37 9.37 -5.65
N ALA A 203 12.65 10.67 -5.56
CA ALA A 203 12.70 11.42 -4.30
C ALA A 203 11.33 11.42 -3.61
N THR A 204 10.24 11.53 -4.38
CA THR A 204 8.87 11.43 -3.88
C THR A 204 8.58 10.04 -3.32
N LEU A 205 8.90 8.98 -4.08
CA LEU A 205 8.69 7.59 -3.65
C LEU A 205 9.57 7.19 -2.46
N ARG A 206 10.72 7.85 -2.27
CA ARG A 206 11.60 7.68 -1.11
C ARG A 206 11.11 8.39 0.16
N PHE A 207 10.08 9.22 0.08
CA PHE A 207 9.56 9.98 1.21
C PHE A 207 9.35 9.14 2.49
N PRO A 208 8.80 7.90 2.44
CA PRO A 208 8.59 7.08 3.64
C PRO A 208 9.86 6.67 4.39
N TYR A 209 11.01 6.70 3.72
CA TYR A 209 12.27 6.18 4.28
C TYR A 209 13.23 7.29 4.72
N GLN A 210 12.85 8.55 4.52
CA GLN A 210 13.66 9.69 4.92
C GLN A 210 13.47 9.99 6.41
N ALA A 211 14.58 10.10 7.14
CA ALA A 211 14.56 10.60 8.51
C ALA A 211 13.97 12.01 8.53
N ARG A 212 12.87 12.18 9.26
CA ARG A 212 12.08 13.41 9.30
C ARG A 212 11.49 13.61 10.68
N LYS A 213 10.89 14.79 10.87
CA LYS A 213 10.02 15.11 11.98
C LYS A 213 8.96 14.06 12.20
N VAL A 214 8.86 13.62 13.45
CA VAL A 214 7.93 12.58 13.86
C VAL A 214 6.52 13.09 13.59
N SER A 215 5.85 12.46 12.64
CA SER A 215 4.43 12.75 12.39
C SER A 215 3.59 12.26 13.57
N VAL A 216 2.52 12.97 13.88
CA VAL A 216 1.63 12.62 14.98
C VAL A 216 0.20 12.61 14.47
N LEU A 217 -0.55 11.55 14.80
CA LEU A 217 -1.98 11.45 14.54
C LEU A 217 -2.73 11.47 15.87
N LYS A 218 -3.58 12.47 16.08
CA LYS A 218 -4.55 12.44 17.18
C LYS A 218 -5.66 11.45 16.83
N GLY A 219 -5.66 10.31 17.50
CA GLY A 219 -6.64 9.25 17.32
C GLY A 219 -8.02 9.68 17.84
N LYS A 220 -9.06 9.31 17.10
CA LYS A 220 -10.45 9.49 17.49
C LYS A 220 -10.89 8.26 18.29
N GLN A 221 -10.87 8.38 19.62
CA GLN A 221 -11.36 7.34 20.53
C GLN A 221 -12.89 7.28 20.50
N ASP A 222 -13.44 6.12 20.85
CA ASP A 222 -14.88 5.92 21.04
C ASP A 222 -15.22 5.95 22.54
N THR A 223 -15.94 6.99 22.95
CA THR A 223 -16.43 7.15 24.32
C THR A 223 -17.63 6.27 24.62
N GLN A 224 -18.30 5.72 23.59
CA GLN A 224 -19.43 4.79 23.70
C GLN A 224 -19.03 3.34 23.39
N LEU A 225 -17.74 3.03 23.47
CA LEU A 225 -17.20 1.72 23.10
C LEU A 225 -17.87 0.56 23.88
N LEU A 226 -18.16 0.75 25.16
CA LEU A 226 -18.77 -0.30 26.00
C LEU A 226 -20.15 -0.70 25.48
N ASP A 227 -20.97 0.27 25.04
CA ASP A 227 -22.28 -0.01 24.44
C ASP A 227 -22.13 -0.78 23.13
N TYR A 228 -21.13 -0.43 22.32
CA TYR A 228 -20.82 -1.17 21.11
C TYR A 228 -20.44 -2.62 21.44
N ILE A 229 -19.55 -2.85 22.41
CA ILE A 229 -19.13 -4.19 22.82
C ILE A 229 -20.33 -5.01 23.31
N ALA A 230 -21.18 -4.43 24.14
CA ALA A 230 -22.39 -5.09 24.62
C ALA A 230 -23.31 -5.53 23.47
N ARG A 231 -23.54 -4.66 22.48
CA ARG A 231 -24.31 -5.01 21.27
C ARG A 231 -23.62 -6.11 20.45
N GLN A 232 -22.30 -6.08 20.32
CA GLN A 232 -21.56 -7.11 19.59
C GLN A 232 -21.64 -8.48 20.25
N LEU A 233 -21.63 -8.53 21.59
CA LEU A 233 -21.83 -9.77 22.35
C LEU A 233 -23.25 -10.31 22.21
N TYR A 234 -24.25 -9.43 22.30
CA TYR A 234 -25.66 -9.79 22.06
C TYR A 234 -25.88 -10.41 20.67
N HIS A 235 -25.24 -9.84 19.64
CA HIS A 235 -25.29 -10.37 18.28
C HIS A 235 -24.27 -11.48 18.00
N HIS A 236 -23.60 -12.02 19.02
CA HIS A 236 -22.64 -13.12 18.91
C HIS A 236 -21.52 -12.89 17.89
N SER A 237 -21.03 -11.65 17.78
CA SER A 237 -19.92 -11.29 16.91
C SER A 237 -18.69 -12.16 17.20
N PRO A 238 -18.15 -12.91 16.21
CA PRO A 238 -17.08 -13.88 16.47
C PRO A 238 -15.85 -13.32 17.17
N LYS A 239 -15.45 -12.09 16.79
CA LYS A 239 -14.32 -11.37 17.39
C LYS A 239 -14.53 -11.16 18.91
N TRP A 240 -15.69 -10.64 19.29
CA TRP A 240 -15.99 -10.27 20.67
C TRP A 240 -16.35 -11.49 21.52
N MET A 241 -16.98 -12.51 20.93
CA MET A 241 -17.20 -13.80 21.60
C MET A 241 -15.88 -14.51 21.94
N ALA A 242 -14.90 -14.48 21.03
CA ALA A 242 -13.57 -15.03 21.29
C ALA A 242 -12.86 -14.26 22.42
N ALA A 243 -12.93 -12.93 22.42
CA ALA A 243 -12.39 -12.11 23.50
C ALA A 243 -13.08 -12.38 24.85
N GLN A 244 -14.40 -12.52 24.86
CA GLN A 244 -15.18 -12.87 26.05
C GLN A 244 -14.80 -14.25 26.59
N ALA A 245 -14.62 -15.25 25.72
CA ALA A 245 -14.22 -16.60 26.12
C ALA A 245 -12.84 -16.62 26.81
N GLN A 246 -11.90 -15.81 26.33
CA GLN A 246 -10.58 -15.68 26.97
C GLN A 246 -10.66 -15.06 28.36
N LEU A 247 -11.57 -14.12 28.61
CA LEU A 247 -11.79 -13.55 29.93
C LEU A 247 -12.49 -14.52 30.87
N TYR A 248 -13.46 -15.31 30.39
CA TYR A 248 -14.12 -16.33 31.21
C TYR A 248 -13.15 -17.38 31.77
N GLN A 249 -12.10 -17.74 31.02
CA GLN A 249 -11.04 -18.63 31.52
C GLN A 249 -10.30 -18.06 32.74
N LYS A 250 -10.36 -16.74 32.94
CA LYS A 250 -9.77 -16.02 34.08
C LYS A 250 -10.80 -15.64 35.14
N GLY A 251 -12.06 -16.04 34.99
CA GLY A 251 -13.17 -15.63 35.86
C GLY A 251 -13.66 -14.19 35.64
N GLU A 252 -13.32 -13.58 34.50
CA GLU A 252 -13.64 -12.18 34.17
C GLU A 252 -14.70 -12.04 33.06
N ASN A 253 -15.25 -10.83 32.88
CA ASN A 253 -16.25 -10.54 31.84
C ASN A 253 -15.96 -9.20 31.12
N LEU A 254 -16.20 -9.08 29.80
CA LEU A 254 -16.04 -7.81 29.08
C LEU A 254 -17.02 -6.73 29.56
N LEU A 255 -18.22 -7.10 29.99
CA LEU A 255 -19.26 -6.17 30.45
C LEU A 255 -18.93 -5.53 31.81
N THR A 256 -17.97 -6.07 32.56
CA THR A 256 -17.51 -5.50 33.83
C THR A 256 -16.28 -4.61 33.66
N LYS A 257 -15.80 -4.42 32.43
CA LYS A 257 -14.64 -3.58 32.11
C LYS A 257 -15.05 -2.11 31.96
N CYS A 258 -14.12 -1.20 32.25
CA CYS A 258 -14.27 0.22 31.96
C CYS A 258 -13.57 0.59 30.64
N LEU A 259 -13.72 1.83 30.17
CA LEU A 259 -13.08 2.29 28.93
C LEU A 259 -11.55 2.17 28.96
N ASP A 260 -10.94 2.37 30.12
CA ASP A 260 -9.48 2.31 30.28
C ASP A 260 -8.90 0.92 30.07
N ASP A 261 -9.69 -0.14 30.30
CA ASP A 261 -9.31 -1.53 30.02
C ASP A 261 -9.10 -1.79 28.51
N PHE A 262 -9.69 -0.94 27.67
CA PHE A 262 -9.59 -1.04 26.21
C PHE A 262 -8.52 -0.11 25.62
N TYR A 263 -7.84 0.69 26.44
CA TYR A 263 -6.78 1.58 26.00
C TYR A 263 -5.47 0.80 25.70
N PRO A 264 -4.75 1.12 24.60
CA PRO A 264 -5.12 2.03 23.52
C PRO A 264 -6.24 1.46 22.64
N GLN A 265 -7.20 2.29 22.24
CA GLN A 265 -8.33 1.88 21.39
C GLN A 265 -7.94 1.83 19.90
N ILE A 266 -7.04 2.69 19.45
CA ILE A 266 -6.57 2.72 18.06
C ILE A 266 -5.23 1.99 18.00
N ARG A 267 -5.10 0.99 17.13
CA ARG A 267 -3.95 0.06 17.14
C ARG A 267 -3.37 -0.13 15.74
N PRO A 268 -2.07 -0.48 15.61
CA PRO A 268 -1.51 -0.76 14.30
C PRO A 268 -2.22 -1.97 13.67
N PRO A 269 -2.41 -2.00 12.34
CA PRO A 269 -3.12 -3.06 11.66
C PRO A 269 -2.49 -4.42 11.94
N GLN A 270 -3.31 -5.46 12.13
CA GLN A 270 -2.84 -6.83 12.29
C GLN A 270 -3.38 -7.72 11.17
N SER A 271 -2.60 -8.72 10.75
CA SER A 271 -2.97 -9.63 9.67
C SER A 271 -2.50 -11.05 9.99
N THR A 272 -3.41 -12.02 10.03
CA THR A 272 -3.06 -13.43 10.17
C THR A 272 -2.37 -14.01 8.93
N LEU A 273 -2.51 -13.34 7.78
CA LEU A 273 -1.85 -13.70 6.52
C LEU A 273 -0.52 -12.94 6.32
N GLY A 274 -0.07 -12.19 7.32
CA GLY A 274 1.05 -11.26 7.19
C GLY A 274 0.75 -10.10 6.22
N PHE A 275 1.81 -9.42 5.78
CA PHE A 275 1.77 -8.29 4.86
C PHE A 275 2.77 -8.54 3.72
N ALA A 276 2.30 -8.75 2.49
CA ALA A 276 3.16 -9.16 1.36
C ALA A 276 4.39 -8.27 1.12
N GLN A 277 4.28 -6.96 1.36
CA GLN A 277 5.38 -6.00 1.11
C GLN A 277 6.32 -5.82 2.31
N VAL A 278 6.03 -6.42 3.47
CA VAL A 278 6.82 -6.22 4.68
C VAL A 278 7.70 -7.43 4.93
N GLN A 279 9.02 -7.27 4.72
CA GLN A 279 10.01 -8.31 4.96
C GLN A 279 10.62 -8.26 6.37
N GLN A 280 10.54 -7.11 7.02
CA GLN A 280 11.09 -6.91 8.36
C GLN A 280 10.19 -7.52 9.43
N ASP A 281 10.82 -8.00 10.50
CA ASP A 281 10.11 -8.38 11.72
C ASP A 281 9.53 -7.13 12.39
N LEU A 282 8.23 -7.19 12.70
CA LEU A 282 7.50 -6.10 13.35
C LEU A 282 7.26 -6.36 14.85
N THR A 283 7.76 -7.47 15.39
CA THR A 283 7.54 -7.89 16.79
C THR A 283 7.91 -6.77 17.76
N ASP A 284 9.11 -6.18 17.62
CA ASP A 284 9.55 -5.06 18.45
C ASP A 284 8.67 -3.82 18.31
N TYR A 285 8.15 -3.54 17.11
CA TYR A 285 7.25 -2.40 16.91
C TYR A 285 5.95 -2.59 17.72
N TYR A 286 5.31 -3.75 17.64
CA TYR A 286 4.09 -4.02 18.41
C TYR A 286 4.36 -4.05 19.92
N ALA A 287 5.48 -4.63 20.35
CA ALA A 287 5.85 -4.66 21.76
C ALA A 287 6.10 -3.25 22.31
N ASN A 288 6.86 -2.42 21.58
CA ASN A 288 7.12 -1.04 21.97
C ASN A 288 5.85 -0.18 21.96
N PHE A 289 4.98 -0.35 20.96
CA PHE A 289 3.68 0.30 20.93
C PHE A 289 2.88 -0.03 22.21
N GLN A 290 2.76 -1.32 22.55
CA GLN A 290 2.01 -1.76 23.72
C GLN A 290 2.62 -1.22 25.03
N ALA A 291 3.93 -1.35 25.19
CA ALA A 291 4.66 -0.90 26.38
C ALA A 291 4.52 0.61 26.60
N TYR A 292 4.55 1.41 25.54
CA TYR A 292 4.37 2.86 25.62
C TYR A 292 3.00 3.22 26.21
N TYR A 293 1.90 2.69 25.66
CA TYR A 293 0.56 3.05 26.13
C TYR A 293 0.20 2.46 27.49
N GLN A 294 0.80 1.33 27.90
CA GLN A 294 0.62 0.78 29.24
C GLN A 294 1.23 1.68 30.34
N GLN A 295 2.26 2.45 30.01
CA GLN A 295 2.94 3.34 30.95
C GLN A 295 2.30 4.73 31.07
N LEU A 296 1.26 5.03 30.27
CA LEU A 296 0.59 6.33 30.32
C LEU A 296 -0.41 6.39 31.49
N GLU A 297 -0.26 7.47 32.28
CA GLU A 297 -1.17 7.81 33.38
C GLU A 297 -2.46 8.46 32.86
N CYS A 298 -2.38 9.34 31.85
CA CYS A 298 -3.54 9.98 31.22
C CYS A 298 -3.93 9.26 29.92
N ARG A 299 -5.20 8.85 29.82
CA ARG A 299 -5.74 8.04 28.71
C ARG A 299 -6.93 8.69 28.00
N GLU A 300 -7.25 9.94 28.34
CA GLU A 300 -8.35 10.71 27.74
C GLU A 300 -8.15 10.94 26.24
N GLU A 301 -6.90 11.11 25.82
CA GLU A 301 -6.52 11.28 24.42
C GLU A 301 -5.50 10.23 24.00
N GLN A 302 -5.58 9.83 22.73
CA GLN A 302 -4.63 8.89 22.15
C GLN A 302 -3.91 9.54 20.97
N TYR A 303 -2.62 9.81 21.15
CA TYR A 303 -1.75 10.28 20.08
C TYR A 303 -0.91 9.13 19.55
N LEU A 304 -0.95 8.89 18.24
CA LEU A 304 -0.26 7.83 17.53
C LEU A 304 1.01 8.38 16.86
N TYR A 305 2.08 7.60 16.94
CA TYR A 305 3.40 7.97 16.45
C TYR A 305 4.01 6.87 15.56
N PRO A 306 4.95 7.22 14.66
CA PRO A 306 5.75 6.26 13.92
C PRO A 306 6.56 5.31 14.80
N PRO A 307 6.94 4.12 14.28
CA PRO A 307 7.73 3.12 15.00
C PRO A 307 8.99 3.65 15.69
N VAL A 308 9.75 4.52 15.00
CA VAL A 308 10.99 5.10 15.52
C VAL A 308 10.77 5.91 16.81
N PHE A 309 9.58 6.47 17.00
CA PHE A 309 9.24 7.19 18.23
C PHE A 309 9.20 6.24 19.43
N TYR A 310 8.43 5.14 19.33
CA TYR A 310 8.28 4.20 20.44
C TYR A 310 9.61 3.56 20.84
N GLN A 311 10.45 3.23 19.85
CA GLN A 311 11.79 2.73 20.10
C GLN A 311 12.64 3.74 20.90
N ARG A 312 12.65 5.02 20.50
CA ARG A 312 13.45 6.06 21.16
C ARG A 312 12.94 6.44 22.54
N ILE A 313 11.63 6.58 22.71
CA ILE A 313 11.06 7.06 23.98
C ILE A 313 11.22 6.02 25.09
N LEU A 314 11.13 4.72 24.75
CA LEU A 314 11.30 3.64 25.72
C LEU A 314 12.78 3.42 26.11
N GLN A 315 13.73 3.75 25.23
CA GLN A 315 15.16 3.74 25.56
C GLN A 315 15.57 4.88 26.52
N LYS A 316 14.79 5.96 26.62
CA LYS A 316 15.06 7.06 27.56
C LYS A 316 14.62 6.70 28.99
N LYS A 317 15.43 7.09 29.99
CA LYS A 317 15.07 6.99 31.42
C LYS A 317 13.75 7.74 31.69
N PRO A 318 12.88 7.28 32.60
CA PRO A 318 11.53 7.84 32.83
C PRO A 318 11.49 9.37 33.00
N HIS A 319 12.45 9.94 33.72
CA HIS A 319 12.53 11.39 34.01
C HIS A 319 12.89 12.28 32.81
N GLN A 320 13.27 11.72 31.65
CA GLN A 320 13.68 12.48 30.45
C GLN A 320 12.63 12.46 29.32
N ARG A 321 11.41 11.98 29.60
CA ARG A 321 10.39 11.68 28.58
C ARG A 321 9.46 12.84 28.23
N LEU A 322 9.37 13.89 29.06
CA LEU A 322 8.41 15.00 28.88
C LEU A 322 9.01 16.32 28.36
N GLU A 323 10.33 16.45 28.31
CA GLU A 323 10.97 17.65 27.73
C GLU A 323 11.59 17.35 26.38
N ARG A 324 11.14 18.11 25.36
CA ARG A 324 11.66 18.19 23.98
C ARG A 324 11.40 16.99 23.07
N PHE A 325 10.24 16.98 22.41
CA PHE A 325 10.10 16.26 21.13
C PHE A 325 9.18 16.93 20.10
N LEU A 326 8.61 18.11 20.39
CA LEU A 326 7.85 18.87 19.39
C LEU A 326 8.73 19.58 18.34
N ASP A 327 10.06 19.54 18.47
CA ASP A 327 11.01 20.21 17.57
C ASP A 327 11.92 19.26 16.75
N LEU A 328 11.71 17.94 16.82
CA LEU A 328 12.41 16.98 15.96
C LEU A 328 11.48 16.45 14.89
#